data_AF-A0A061NGM9-F1
#
_entry.id   AF-A0A061NGM9-F1
#
_cell.length_a   1.000
_cell.length_b   1.000
_cell.length_c   1.000
_cell.angle_alpha   90.00
_cell.angle_beta   90.00
_cell.angle_gamma   90.00
#
_symmetry.space_group_name_H-M   'P 1'
#
loop_
_entity.id
_entity.type
_entity.pdbx_description
1 polymer ?
#
loop_
_entity_poly.entity_id
_entity_poly.type
_entity_poly.pdbx_seq_one_letter_code
_entity_poly.pdbx_strand_id
1 'polypeptide(L)'
;MFQKVRNRKSNIEESIVKKILLIMALTSVLSLGLIAFFIFMEGLPFMFNYGITEFIFGTTWDPTNQVYGIFPMIVGSVLATVLAISIGAPIGIAVAVFLVEIAPPRVAKVIRPAVQLMEGIPSVVIGLFGMVIILDLIRRLSRGPLSEFLPSTYQTGYSVLAGAIILVIMILPTIISISADAFELCRRNINKQL
;
A
#
# COMPACT_ATOMS: atom_id res chain seq x y z
N MET A 1 34.51 28.19 -24.09
CA MET A 1 33.97 29.54 -24.41
C MET A 1 32.45 29.51 -24.68
N PHE A 2 31.62 28.82 -23.86
CA PHE A 2 30.14 28.88 -23.97
C PHE A 2 29.44 28.50 -22.64
N GLN A 3 29.67 29.25 -21.55
CA GLN A 3 28.92 29.07 -20.29
C GLN A 3 28.58 30.39 -19.56
N LYS A 4 28.48 31.52 -20.26
CA LYS A 4 28.29 32.82 -19.58
C LYS A 4 27.21 33.72 -20.17
N VAL A 5 26.08 33.14 -20.61
CA VAL A 5 24.87 33.90 -20.97
C VAL A 5 23.60 33.14 -20.53
N ARG A 6 23.41 32.92 -19.22
CA ARG A 6 22.07 32.60 -18.66
C ARG A 6 21.66 33.77 -17.75
N ASN A 7 20.71 34.52 -18.29
CA ASN A 7 20.19 35.83 -17.95
C ASN A 7 19.70 36.01 -16.49
N ARG A 8 19.85 37.22 -15.89
CA ARG A 8 19.33 37.61 -14.54
C ARG A 8 17.85 37.27 -14.28
N LYS A 9 17.02 37.14 -15.33
CA LYS A 9 15.61 36.72 -15.22
C LYS A 9 15.44 35.30 -14.63
N SER A 10 16.40 34.40 -14.89
CA SER A 10 16.35 33.02 -14.39
C SER A 10 16.50 32.92 -12.87
N ASN A 11 17.24 33.81 -12.22
CA ASN A 11 17.40 33.81 -10.75
C ASN A 11 16.11 34.23 -10.01
N ILE A 12 15.29 35.10 -10.61
CA ILE A 12 14.02 35.54 -10.00
C ILE A 12 12.97 34.44 -10.16
N GLU A 13 12.84 33.85 -11.35
CA GLU A 13 11.96 32.71 -11.59
C GLU A 13 12.32 31.52 -10.70
N GLU A 14 13.62 31.20 -10.59
CA GLU A 14 14.12 30.15 -9.69
C GLU A 14 13.80 30.47 -8.22
N SER A 15 13.97 31.72 -7.78
CA SER A 15 13.63 32.11 -6.41
C SER A 15 12.12 32.06 -6.14
N ILE A 16 11.27 32.35 -7.13
CA ILE A 16 9.80 32.25 -7.00
C ILE A 16 9.40 30.78 -6.90
N VAL A 17 9.89 29.93 -7.80
CA VAL A 17 9.63 28.48 -7.76
C VAL A 17 10.09 27.89 -6.42
N LYS A 18 11.28 28.25 -5.94
CA LYS A 18 11.79 27.80 -4.64
C LYS A 18 10.89 28.23 -3.48
N LYS A 19 10.38 29.46 -3.49
CA LYS A 19 9.44 29.94 -2.45
C LYS A 19 8.10 29.22 -2.51
N ILE A 20 7.55 28.98 -3.70
CA ILE A 20 6.30 28.22 -3.87
C ILE A 20 6.48 26.79 -3.35
N LEU A 21 7.53 26.10 -3.78
CA LEU A 21 7.85 24.75 -3.29
C LEU A 21 8.04 24.72 -1.78
N LEU A 22 8.71 25.73 -1.21
CA LEU A 22 8.90 25.84 0.24
C LEU A 22 7.58 26.06 0.97
N ILE A 23 6.69 26.92 0.46
CA ILE A 23 5.35 27.12 1.02
C ILE A 23 4.54 25.83 0.94
N MET A 24 4.54 25.12 -0.19
CA MET A 24 3.85 23.84 -0.34
C MET A 24 4.39 22.76 0.61
N ALA A 25 5.71 22.70 0.79
CA ALA A 25 6.32 21.80 1.75
C ALA A 25 5.94 22.16 3.19
N LEU A 26 5.99 23.45 3.54
CA LEU A 26 5.59 23.94 4.85
C LEU A 26 4.11 23.66 5.14
N THR A 27 3.20 23.92 4.19
CA THR A 27 1.78 23.65 4.39
C THR A 27 1.51 22.16 4.54
N SER A 28 2.19 21.30 3.78
CA SER A 28 2.09 19.85 3.93
C SER A 28 2.55 19.38 5.31
N VAL A 29 3.74 19.80 5.75
CA VAL A 29 4.29 19.46 7.07
C VAL A 29 3.41 20.01 8.20
N LEU A 30 2.91 21.24 8.05
CA LEU A 30 2.00 21.86 9.02
C LEU A 30 0.67 21.10 9.11
N SER A 31 0.12 20.68 7.97
CA SER A 31 -1.12 19.91 7.92
C SER A 31 -0.96 18.56 8.62
N LEU A 32 0.15 17.86 8.35
CA LEU A 32 0.48 16.62 9.04
C LEU A 32 0.64 16.83 10.55
N GLY A 33 1.32 17.90 10.94
CA GLY A 33 1.48 18.29 12.34
C GLY A 33 0.16 18.58 13.04
N LEU A 34 -0.76 19.27 12.36
CA LEU A 34 -2.10 19.58 12.88
C LEU A 34 -2.94 18.32 13.07
N ILE A 35 -2.90 17.39 12.11
CA ILE A 35 -3.59 16.10 12.20
C ILE A 35 -3.03 15.28 13.38
N ALA A 36 -1.70 15.19 13.49
CA ALA A 36 -1.06 14.49 14.61
C ALA A 36 -1.46 15.12 15.95
N PHE A 37 -1.40 16.45 16.06
CA PHE A 37 -1.82 17.18 17.24
C PHE A 37 -3.28 16.89 17.63
N PHE A 38 -4.19 16.93 16.67
CA PHE A 38 -5.61 16.63 16.88
C PHE A 38 -5.82 15.20 17.40
N ILE A 39 -5.14 14.21 16.81
CA ILE A 39 -5.21 12.81 17.25
C ILE A 39 -4.75 12.65 18.70
N PHE A 40 -3.66 13.31 19.11
CA PHE A 40 -3.19 13.21 20.50
C PHE A 40 -4.12 13.94 21.47
N MET A 41 -4.63 15.11 21.09
CA MET A 41 -5.54 15.90 21.93
C MET A 41 -6.85 15.17 22.22
N GLU A 42 -7.46 14.53 21.22
CA GLU A 42 -8.73 13.81 21.38
C GLU A 42 -8.52 12.36 21.82
N GLY A 43 -7.45 11.71 21.35
CA GLY A 43 -7.20 10.29 21.57
C GLY A 43 -6.64 9.95 22.95
N LEU A 44 -5.74 10.77 23.51
CA LEU A 44 -5.17 10.50 24.83
C LEU A 44 -6.23 10.49 25.95
N PRO A 45 -7.10 11.52 26.08
CA PRO A 45 -8.13 11.52 27.12
C PRO A 45 -9.08 10.33 27.00
N PHE A 46 -9.45 9.94 25.78
CA PHE A 46 -10.28 8.76 25.53
C PHE A 46 -9.61 7.48 26.07
N MET A 47 -8.33 7.25 25.74
CA MET A 47 -7.62 6.05 26.20
C MET A 47 -7.44 6.00 27.72
N PHE A 48 -7.22 7.14 28.37
CA PHE A 48 -7.12 7.18 29.84
C PHE A 48 -8.46 6.96 30.52
N ASN A 49 -9.55 7.49 29.97
CA ASN A 49 -10.90 7.31 30.52
C ASN A 49 -11.44 5.89 30.30
N TYR A 50 -11.15 5.28 29.15
CA TYR A 50 -11.60 3.94 28.81
C TYR A 50 -10.75 2.83 29.44
N GLY A 51 -9.45 3.09 29.63
CA GLY A 51 -8.47 2.11 30.08
C GLY A 51 -7.60 1.62 28.92
N ILE A 52 -6.28 1.86 29.00
CA ILE A 52 -5.32 1.52 27.94
C ILE A 52 -5.29 0.01 27.68
N THR A 53 -5.33 -0.79 28.74
CA THR A 53 -5.30 -2.26 28.63
C THR A 53 -6.58 -2.79 27.97
N GLU A 54 -7.75 -2.28 28.36
CA GLU A 54 -9.04 -2.69 27.80
C GLU A 54 -9.20 -2.22 26.36
N PHE A 55 -8.67 -1.05 26.03
CA PHE A 55 -8.60 -0.57 24.65
C PHE A 55 -7.72 -1.48 23.78
N ILE A 56 -6.47 -1.72 24.19
CA ILE A 56 -5.47 -2.42 23.36
C ILE A 56 -5.73 -3.93 23.30
N PHE A 57 -6.05 -4.56 24.43
CA PHE A 57 -6.22 -6.02 24.54
C PHE A 57 -7.69 -6.46 24.50
N GLY A 58 -8.63 -5.52 24.45
CA GLY A 58 -10.04 -5.83 24.27
C GLY A 58 -10.29 -6.55 22.94
N THR A 59 -11.07 -7.63 22.99
CA THR A 59 -11.35 -8.49 21.83
C THR A 59 -12.64 -8.13 21.09
N THR A 60 -13.44 -7.22 21.64
CA THR A 60 -14.76 -6.89 21.14
C THR A 60 -14.79 -5.44 20.68
N TRP A 61 -15.22 -5.23 19.44
CA TRP A 61 -15.49 -3.90 18.90
C TRP A 61 -17.01 -3.71 18.81
N ASP A 62 -17.56 -2.96 19.76
CA ASP A 62 -18.98 -2.62 19.82
C ASP A 62 -19.17 -1.15 20.27
N PRO A 63 -19.07 -0.20 19.33
CA PRO A 63 -19.27 1.22 19.62
C PRO A 63 -20.67 1.56 20.14
N THR A 64 -21.68 0.74 19.84
CA THR A 64 -23.06 0.97 20.29
C THR A 64 -23.16 0.80 21.80
N ASN A 65 -22.45 -0.18 22.35
CA ASN A 65 -22.37 -0.41 23.80
C ASN A 65 -21.12 0.20 24.45
N GLN A 66 -20.46 1.16 23.80
CA GLN A 66 -19.25 1.82 24.28
C GLN A 66 -18.08 0.85 24.56
N VAL A 67 -17.96 -0.24 23.79
CA VAL A 67 -16.86 -1.20 23.89
C VAL A 67 -15.90 -1.04 22.71
N TYR A 68 -14.63 -0.75 23.00
CA TYR A 68 -13.64 -0.31 22.01
C TYR A 68 -12.36 -1.16 22.04
N GLY A 69 -12.49 -2.49 21.96
CA GLY A 69 -11.35 -3.39 21.87
C GLY A 69 -10.73 -3.42 20.46
N ILE A 70 -9.48 -2.98 20.32
CA ILE A 70 -8.78 -2.92 19.02
C ILE A 70 -7.87 -4.14 18.75
N PHE A 71 -7.75 -5.08 19.69
CA PHE A 71 -6.86 -6.23 19.55
C PHE A 71 -7.07 -7.04 18.26
N PRO A 72 -8.31 -7.38 17.85
CA PRO A 72 -8.54 -8.12 16.61
C PRO A 72 -8.13 -7.34 15.37
N MET A 73 -8.20 -6.00 15.40
CA MET A 73 -7.76 -5.13 14.30
C MET A 73 -6.24 -5.17 14.17
N ILE A 74 -5.51 -5.08 15.29
CA ILE A 74 -4.04 -5.18 15.31
C ILE A 74 -3.59 -6.53 14.75
N VAL A 75 -4.12 -7.63 15.32
CA VAL A 75 -3.75 -9.00 14.90
C VAL A 75 -4.17 -9.25 13.46
N GLY A 76 -5.38 -8.85 13.08
CA GLY A 76 -5.88 -8.98 11.71
C GLY A 76 -5.02 -8.24 10.69
N SER A 77 -4.61 -7.00 10.98
CA SER A 77 -3.72 -6.22 10.13
C SER A 77 -2.35 -6.89 9.99
N VAL A 78 -1.72 -7.29 11.10
CA VAL A 78 -0.40 -7.94 11.06
C VAL A 78 -0.45 -9.25 10.25
N LEU A 79 -1.45 -10.10 10.52
CA LEU A 79 -1.59 -11.36 9.79
C LEU A 79 -1.86 -11.14 8.29
N ALA A 80 -2.76 -10.21 7.95
CA ALA A 80 -3.04 -9.89 6.56
C ALA A 80 -1.81 -9.35 5.84
N THR A 81 -1.04 -8.47 6.48
CA THR A 81 0.22 -7.94 5.92
C THR A 81 1.27 -9.02 5.75
N VAL A 82 1.48 -9.88 6.75
CA VAL A 82 2.46 -10.98 6.67
C VAL A 82 2.09 -11.93 5.53
N LEU A 83 0.82 -12.35 5.44
CA LEU A 83 0.35 -13.20 4.35
C LEU A 83 0.50 -12.52 2.99
N ALA A 84 0.15 -11.23 2.89
CA ALA A 84 0.25 -10.49 1.65
C ALA A 84 1.70 -10.36 1.18
N ILE A 85 2.63 -10.02 2.07
CA ILE A 85 4.07 -9.93 1.72
C ILE A 85 4.62 -11.31 1.36
N SER A 86 4.29 -12.35 2.13
CA SER A 86 4.79 -13.72 1.91
C SER A 86 4.42 -14.26 0.52
N ILE A 87 3.31 -13.80 -0.06
CA ILE A 87 2.85 -14.21 -1.39
C ILE A 87 3.23 -13.18 -2.45
N GLY A 88 2.89 -11.91 -2.22
CA GLY A 88 3.03 -10.82 -3.19
C GLY A 88 4.48 -10.42 -3.44
N ALA A 89 5.35 -10.45 -2.42
CA ALA A 89 6.76 -10.11 -2.61
C ALA A 89 7.51 -11.09 -3.52
N PRO A 90 7.50 -12.41 -3.29
CA PRO A 90 8.22 -13.33 -4.18
C PRO A 90 7.66 -13.31 -5.61
N ILE A 91 6.33 -13.22 -5.78
CA ILE A 91 5.71 -13.14 -7.11
C ILE A 91 6.12 -11.84 -7.80
N GLY A 92 6.02 -10.69 -7.12
CA GLY A 92 6.37 -9.40 -7.69
C GLY A 92 7.85 -9.30 -8.09
N ILE A 93 8.75 -9.82 -7.24
CA ILE A 93 10.18 -9.89 -7.53
C ILE A 93 10.45 -10.82 -8.73
N ALA A 94 9.82 -12.00 -8.78
CA ALA A 94 9.99 -12.93 -9.90
C ALA A 94 9.55 -12.31 -11.24
N VAL A 95 8.42 -11.60 -11.25
CA VAL A 95 7.94 -10.88 -12.43
C VAL A 95 8.91 -9.75 -12.81
N ALA A 96 9.42 -9.00 -11.84
CA ALA A 96 10.40 -7.95 -12.10
C ALA A 96 11.70 -8.48 -12.72
N VAL A 97 12.25 -9.58 -12.19
CA VAL A 97 13.41 -10.27 -12.77
C VAL A 97 13.12 -10.71 -14.20
N PHE A 98 11.96 -11.34 -14.43
CA PHE A 98 11.55 -11.75 -15.77
C PHE A 98 11.49 -10.55 -16.73
N LEU A 99 10.88 -9.44 -16.33
CA LEU A 99 10.73 -8.26 -17.18
C LEU A 99 12.06 -7.58 -17.52
N VAL A 100 13.02 -7.57 -16.60
CA VAL A 100 14.29 -6.87 -16.79
C VAL A 100 15.35 -7.71 -17.49
N GLU A 101 15.46 -8.99 -17.13
CA GLU A 101 16.57 -9.84 -17.58
C GLU A 101 16.18 -10.82 -18.70
N ILE A 102 14.95 -11.31 -18.71
CA ILE A 102 14.54 -12.46 -19.56
C ILE A 102 13.61 -12.01 -20.70
N ALA A 103 12.73 -11.05 -20.46
CA ALA A 103 11.65 -10.71 -21.37
C ALA A 103 12.15 -10.12 -22.70
N PRO A 104 11.57 -10.53 -23.84
CA PRO A 104 11.83 -9.88 -25.11
C PRO A 104 11.47 -8.38 -25.06
N PRO A 105 12.20 -7.50 -25.79
CA PRO A 105 11.98 -6.05 -25.73
C PRO A 105 10.54 -5.61 -26.01
N ARG A 106 9.82 -6.33 -26.87
CA ARG A 106 8.41 -6.05 -27.19
C ARG A 106 7.48 -6.33 -26.00
N VAL A 107 7.75 -7.39 -25.23
CA VAL A 107 6.95 -7.79 -24.07
C VAL A 107 7.15 -6.79 -22.94
N ALA A 108 8.41 -6.48 -22.61
CA ALA A 108 8.74 -5.51 -21.58
C ALA A 108 8.13 -4.12 -21.87
N LYS A 109 8.13 -3.70 -23.14
CA LYS A 109 7.56 -2.41 -23.58
C LYS A 109 6.04 -2.30 -23.40
N VAL A 110 5.31 -3.43 -23.33
CA VAL A 110 3.85 -3.44 -23.12
C VAL A 110 3.50 -3.68 -21.66
N ILE A 111 4.14 -4.67 -21.02
CA ILE A 111 3.79 -5.06 -19.64
C ILE A 111 4.20 -3.99 -18.64
N ARG A 112 5.37 -3.35 -18.80
CA ARG A 112 5.86 -2.39 -17.82
C ARG A 112 4.95 -1.16 -17.68
N PRO A 113 4.52 -0.49 -18.77
CA PRO A 113 3.51 0.55 -18.67
C PRO A 113 2.18 0.03 -18.10
N ALA A 114 1.76 -1.20 -18.44
CA ALA A 114 0.52 -1.77 -17.90
C ALA A 114 0.57 -1.91 -16.37
N VAL A 115 1.69 -2.39 -15.82
CA VAL A 115 1.90 -2.48 -14.36
C VAL A 115 1.87 -1.08 -13.72
N GLN A 116 2.52 -0.09 -14.32
CA GLN A 116 2.49 1.30 -13.83
C GLN A 116 1.08 1.91 -13.91
N LEU A 117 0.30 1.56 -14.93
CA LEU A 117 -1.11 1.98 -15.02
C LEU A 117 -1.97 1.31 -13.94
N MET A 118 -1.66 0.08 -13.53
CA MET A 118 -2.33 -0.58 -12.40
C MET A 118 -2.08 0.15 -11.08
N GLU A 119 -0.89 0.74 -10.88
CA GLU A 119 -0.61 1.62 -9.72
C GLU A 119 -1.40 2.92 -9.74
N GLY A 120 -1.77 3.39 -10.93
CA GLY A 120 -2.61 4.57 -11.10
C GLY A 120 -4.08 4.35 -10.71
N ILE A 121 -4.51 3.10 -10.50
CA ILE A 121 -5.88 2.80 -10.07
C ILE A 121 -6.03 3.24 -8.61
N PRO A 122 -7.07 4.05 -8.27
CA PRO A 122 -7.29 4.45 -6.89
C PRO A 122 -7.45 3.24 -5.98
N SER A 123 -6.72 3.22 -4.86
CA SER A 123 -6.70 2.10 -3.90
C SER A 123 -8.10 1.72 -3.40
N VAL A 124 -8.99 2.70 -3.22
CA VAL A 124 -10.39 2.50 -2.81
C VAL A 124 -11.17 1.65 -3.82
N VAL A 125 -10.90 1.83 -5.12
CA VAL A 125 -11.57 1.06 -6.18
C VAL A 125 -11.15 -0.41 -6.09
N ILE A 126 -9.85 -0.69 -6.01
CA ILE A 126 -9.35 -2.07 -5.87
C ILE A 126 -9.88 -2.70 -4.58
N GLY A 127 -9.89 -1.96 -3.47
CA GLY A 127 -10.41 -2.44 -2.20
C GLY A 127 -11.89 -2.81 -2.25
N LEU A 128 -12.75 -1.95 -2.82
CA LEU A 128 -14.19 -2.19 -2.92
C LEU A 128 -14.52 -3.32 -3.91
N PHE A 129 -13.93 -3.30 -5.11
CA PHE A 129 -14.13 -4.36 -6.10
C PHE A 129 -13.60 -5.69 -5.60
N GLY A 130 -12.39 -5.68 -5.03
CA GLY A 130 -11.78 -6.83 -4.38
C GLY A 130 -12.68 -7.37 -3.29
N MET A 131 -13.23 -6.52 -2.42
CA MET A 131 -14.17 -6.95 -1.40
C MET A 131 -15.40 -7.64 -2.00
N VAL A 132 -16.08 -7.04 -2.97
CA VAL A 132 -17.31 -7.63 -3.55
C VAL A 132 -17.03 -8.98 -4.22
N ILE A 133 -15.95 -9.07 -5.01
CA ILE A 133 -15.65 -10.27 -5.80
C ILE A 133 -15.02 -11.36 -4.92
N ILE A 134 -14.02 -11.02 -4.11
CA ILE A 134 -13.27 -11.98 -3.30
C ILE A 134 -14.14 -12.54 -2.17
N LEU A 135 -14.97 -11.71 -1.51
CA LEU A 135 -15.88 -12.23 -0.48
C LEU A 135 -16.90 -13.18 -1.10
N ASP A 136 -17.50 -12.84 -2.24
CA ASP A 136 -18.46 -13.72 -2.89
C ASP A 136 -17.81 -15.05 -3.32
N LEU A 137 -16.59 -14.98 -3.86
CA LEU A 137 -15.81 -16.18 -4.18
C LEU A 137 -15.56 -17.05 -2.94
N ILE A 138 -15.09 -16.47 -1.84
CA ILE A 138 -14.83 -17.19 -0.59
C ILE A 138 -16.13 -17.78 -0.02
N ARG A 139 -17.25 -17.05 -0.08
CA ARG A 139 -18.56 -17.54 0.33
C ARG A 139 -18.98 -18.78 -0.47
N ARG A 140 -18.84 -18.74 -1.80
CA ARG A 140 -19.19 -19.86 -2.69
C ARG A 140 -18.30 -21.08 -2.43
N LEU A 141 -17.00 -20.87 -2.21
CA LEU A 141 -16.06 -21.94 -1.89
C LEU A 141 -16.34 -22.56 -0.51
N SER A 142 -16.57 -21.72 0.50
CA SER A 142 -16.85 -22.13 1.89
C SER A 142 -18.21 -22.83 2.05
N ARG A 143 -19.22 -22.48 1.24
CA ARG A 143 -20.53 -23.14 1.25
C ARG A 143 -20.63 -24.36 0.32
N GLY A 144 -19.67 -24.53 -0.58
CA GLY A 144 -19.66 -25.60 -1.58
C GLY A 144 -18.54 -26.62 -1.31
N PRO A 145 -17.55 -26.73 -2.20
CA PRO A 145 -16.59 -27.84 -2.23
C PRO A 145 -15.61 -27.87 -1.05
N LEU A 146 -15.41 -26.73 -0.37
CA LEU A 146 -14.50 -26.64 0.77
C LEU A 146 -15.25 -26.54 2.11
N SER A 147 -16.55 -26.84 2.13
CA SER A 147 -17.37 -26.79 3.34
C SER A 147 -16.91 -27.77 4.45
N GLU A 148 -16.26 -28.88 4.08
CA GLU A 148 -15.69 -29.84 5.03
C GLU A 148 -14.36 -29.37 5.65
N PHE A 149 -13.61 -28.50 4.95
CA PHE A 149 -12.29 -28.03 5.38
C PHE A 149 -12.32 -26.63 6.01
N LEU A 150 -13.30 -25.80 5.64
CA LEU A 150 -13.42 -24.42 6.11
C LEU A 150 -14.45 -24.33 7.25
N PRO A 151 -14.07 -23.75 8.41
CA PRO A 151 -15.01 -23.46 9.49
C PRO A 151 -16.24 -22.66 9.03
N SER A 152 -17.38 -22.88 9.69
CA SER A 152 -18.64 -22.17 9.40
C SER A 152 -18.51 -20.63 9.50
N THR A 153 -17.50 -20.13 10.20
CA THR A 153 -17.19 -18.70 10.33
C THR A 153 -16.84 -18.03 8.99
N TYR A 154 -16.32 -18.78 8.00
CA TYR A 154 -15.96 -18.25 6.68
C TYR A 154 -17.16 -18.04 5.74
N GLN A 155 -18.36 -18.48 6.13
CA GLN A 155 -19.57 -18.38 5.31
C GLN A 155 -20.06 -16.94 5.10
N THR A 156 -19.55 -15.98 5.86
CA THR A 156 -19.78 -14.54 5.68
C THR A 156 -18.85 -13.94 4.63
N GLY A 157 -17.82 -14.66 4.17
CA GLY A 157 -16.77 -14.20 3.25
C GLY A 157 -15.72 -13.28 3.90
N TYR A 158 -16.06 -12.61 5.00
CA TYR A 158 -15.16 -11.74 5.74
C TYR A 158 -14.15 -12.60 6.51
N SER A 159 -12.89 -12.53 6.11
CA SER A 159 -11.81 -13.28 6.75
C SER A 159 -10.46 -12.59 6.53
N VAL A 160 -9.48 -12.92 7.35
CA VAL A 160 -8.09 -12.48 7.18
C VAL A 160 -7.54 -12.90 5.81
N LEU A 161 -7.93 -14.08 5.31
CA LEU A 161 -7.54 -14.56 3.99
C LEU A 161 -8.08 -13.67 2.88
N ALA A 162 -9.36 -13.27 2.97
CA ALA A 162 -9.96 -12.34 2.00
C ALA A 162 -9.19 -11.02 1.94
N GLY A 163 -8.89 -10.44 3.12
CA GLY A 163 -8.11 -9.22 3.23
C GLY A 163 -6.69 -9.40 2.66
N ALA A 164 -6.03 -10.51 2.97
CA ALA A 164 -4.69 -10.82 2.46
C ALA A 164 -4.66 -10.92 0.93
N ILE A 165 -5.63 -11.60 0.30
CA ILE A 165 -5.70 -11.71 -1.17
C ILE A 165 -5.88 -10.34 -1.82
N ILE A 166 -6.77 -9.50 -1.27
CA ILE A 166 -6.98 -8.13 -1.77
C ILE A 166 -5.68 -7.33 -1.63
N LEU A 167 -4.99 -7.43 -0.49
CA LEU A 167 -3.70 -6.78 -0.27
C LEU A 167 -2.63 -7.27 -1.24
N VAL A 168 -2.56 -8.57 -1.54
CA VAL A 168 -1.64 -9.11 -2.56
C VAL A 168 -1.85 -8.41 -3.91
N ILE A 169 -3.10 -8.32 -4.36
CA ILE A 169 -3.44 -7.65 -5.62
C ILE A 169 -3.02 -6.17 -5.60
N MET A 170 -3.18 -5.50 -4.46
CA MET A 170 -2.81 -4.08 -4.31
C MET A 170 -1.30 -3.85 -4.28
N ILE A 171 -0.53 -4.68 -3.57
CA ILE A 171 0.93 -4.47 -3.43
C ILE A 171 1.70 -4.97 -4.64
N LEU A 172 1.14 -5.88 -5.45
CA LEU A 172 1.81 -6.51 -6.58
C LEU A 172 2.39 -5.48 -7.57
N PRO A 173 1.61 -4.52 -8.09
CA PRO A 173 2.14 -3.54 -9.04
C PRO A 173 3.32 -2.76 -8.45
N THR A 174 3.17 -2.27 -7.22
CA THR A 174 4.22 -1.51 -6.52
C THR A 174 5.49 -2.31 -6.32
N ILE A 175 5.41 -3.58 -5.92
CA ILE A 175 6.57 -4.44 -5.73
C ILE A 175 7.26 -4.69 -7.08
N ILE A 176 6.50 -4.95 -8.14
CA ILE A 176 7.03 -5.18 -9.49
C ILE A 176 7.78 -3.94 -9.98
N SER A 177 7.20 -2.74 -9.88
CA SER A 177 7.82 -1.51 -10.37
C SER A 177 9.08 -1.16 -9.60
N ILE A 178 9.04 -1.16 -8.26
CA ILE A 178 10.21 -0.86 -7.43
C ILE A 178 11.34 -1.87 -7.69
N SER A 179 11.01 -3.16 -7.78
CA SER A 179 12.01 -4.20 -8.03
C SER A 179 12.59 -4.10 -9.45
N ALA A 180 11.75 -3.83 -10.46
CA ALA A 180 12.20 -3.69 -11.84
C ALA A 180 13.12 -2.47 -12.01
N ASP A 181 12.78 -1.35 -11.38
CA ASP A 181 13.62 -0.14 -11.40
C ASP A 181 14.98 -0.40 -10.74
N ALA A 182 14.99 -1.12 -9.60
CA ALA A 182 16.22 -1.51 -8.92
C ALA A 182 17.10 -2.44 -9.79
N PHE A 183 16.52 -3.44 -10.44
CA PHE A 183 17.26 -4.35 -11.32
C PHE A 183 17.78 -3.65 -12.58
N GLU A 184 17.01 -2.75 -13.19
CA GLU A 184 17.44 -2.01 -14.37
C GLU A 184 18.64 -1.10 -14.04
N LEU A 185 18.64 -0.46 -12.87
CA LEU A 185 19.78 0.32 -12.39
C LEU A 185 21.03 -0.55 -12.21
N CYS A 186 20.86 -1.74 -11.63
CA CYS A 186 21.95 -2.71 -11.45
C CYS A 186 22.53 -3.17 -12.80
N ARG A 187 21.67 -3.60 -13.73
CA ARG A 187 22.05 -4.04 -15.08
C ARG A 187 22.83 -2.97 -15.84
N ARG A 188 22.35 -1.72 -15.79
CA ARG A 188 23.02 -0.59 -16.45
C ARG A 188 24.40 -0.31 -15.86
N ASN A 189 24.60 -0.53 -14.56
CA ASN A 189 25.90 -0.34 -13.93
C ASN A 189 26.90 -1.43 -14.34
N ILE A 190 26.46 -2.69 -14.38
CA ILE A 190 27.30 -3.83 -14.82
C ILE A 190 27.76 -3.63 -16.27
N ASN A 191 26.86 -3.23 -17.17
CA ASN A 191 27.19 -2.98 -18.58
C ASN A 191 28.12 -1.78 -18.82
N LYS A 192 28.32 -0.89 -17.84
CA LYS A 192 29.28 0.22 -17.95
C LYS A 192 30.71 -0.18 -17.53
N GLN A 193 30.88 -1.32 -16.87
CA GLN A 193 32.15 -1.83 -16.36
C GLN A 193 32.80 -2.86 -17.31
N LEU A 194 32.08 -3.30 -18.35
CA LEU A 194 32.53 -4.18 -19.43
C LEU A 194 32.75 -3.37 -20.70
#